data_AF-A0A938P7L5-F1
#
_entry.id   AF-A0A938P7L5-F1
#
_cell.length_a   1.000
_cell.length_b   1.000
_cell.length_c   1.000
_cell.angle_alpha   90.00
_cell.angle_beta   90.00
_cell.angle_gamma   90.00
#
_symmetry.space_group_name_H-M   'P 1'
#
loop_
_entity.id
_entity.type
_entity.pdbx_description
1 polymer ?
#
loop_
_entity_poly.entity_id
_entity_poly.type
_entity_poly.pdbx_seq_one_letter_code
_entity_poly.pdbx_strand_id
1 'polypeptide(L)'
;MAAPYQTLAPAAELGFPFLPAHVVRCCYRPFDVRWLYWEPETKLLDEKRSDYFPQVFEGNIWIEARQKQTQEKFDRGFFTRYLADNFGNGLSTFFPLHLRSDGSSLLEAAGARPNLSEAAGAYLARLGAEPEDLFYHALAVLHASAYRSENAGALRQEWPRVPLPGWGVDAASRRVSDGVDATSSSRSTRRDAASTLRASAAAWRRCSTARRRCPA
;
A
#
# COMPACT_ATOMS: atom_id res chain seq x y z
N MET A 1 2.88 -13.30 -39.19
CA MET A 1 2.14 -14.38 -38.51
C MET A 1 2.95 -14.77 -37.28
N ALA A 2 2.43 -14.53 -36.07
CA ALA A 2 3.08 -15.00 -34.85
C ALA A 2 2.96 -16.52 -34.80
N ALA A 3 4.06 -17.22 -34.54
CA ALA A 3 4.03 -18.66 -34.36
C ALA A 3 3.04 -19.00 -33.23
N PRO A 4 2.18 -20.03 -33.38
CA PRO A 4 1.33 -20.47 -32.30
C PRO A 4 2.22 -20.86 -31.11
N TYR A 5 1.87 -20.39 -29.91
CA TYR A 5 2.52 -20.81 -28.68
C TYR A 5 2.48 -22.33 -28.61
N GLN A 6 3.66 -22.97 -28.69
CA GLN A 6 3.77 -24.41 -28.50
C GLN A 6 3.25 -24.76 -27.10
N THR A 7 2.23 -25.61 -27.05
CA THR A 7 1.69 -26.16 -25.82
C THR A 7 2.72 -27.18 -25.32
N LEU A 8 3.60 -26.78 -24.40
CA LEU A 8 4.52 -27.70 -23.75
C LEU A 8 3.70 -28.73 -22.94
N ALA A 9 4.02 -30.01 -23.08
CA ALA A 9 3.38 -31.09 -22.32
C ALA A 9 3.66 -30.92 -20.80
N PRO A 10 2.74 -31.31 -19.89
CA PRO A 10 2.53 -30.55 -18.65
C PRO A 10 3.46 -30.85 -17.46
N ALA A 11 4.43 -31.76 -17.56
CA ALA A 11 5.22 -32.15 -16.37
C ALA A 11 6.63 -32.68 -16.63
N ALA A 12 6.90 -33.32 -17.77
CA ALA A 12 8.13 -34.08 -17.95
C ALA A 12 9.40 -33.23 -18.19
N GLU A 13 9.27 -31.96 -18.58
CA GLU A 13 10.42 -31.13 -18.99
C GLU A 13 10.82 -30.03 -17.99
N LEU A 14 9.94 -29.63 -17.06
CA LEU A 14 10.22 -28.55 -16.09
C LEU A 14 10.77 -29.04 -14.74
N GLY A 15 10.60 -30.33 -14.43
CA GLY A 15 11.00 -30.89 -13.13
C GLY A 15 10.05 -30.60 -11.96
N PHE A 16 8.95 -29.87 -12.20
CA PHE A 16 7.87 -29.60 -11.25
C PHE A 16 6.51 -29.48 -11.99
N PRO A 17 5.37 -29.75 -11.33
CA PRO A 17 4.06 -29.66 -11.96
C PRO A 17 3.67 -28.21 -12.27
N PHE A 18 3.07 -27.99 -13.44
CA PHE A 18 2.46 -26.69 -13.75
C PHE A 18 1.20 -26.46 -12.90
N LEU A 19 1.12 -25.31 -12.24
CA LEU A 19 0.02 -24.92 -11.36
C LEU A 19 -0.79 -23.76 -11.99
N PRO A 20 -1.94 -24.03 -12.65
CA PRO A 20 -2.70 -22.98 -13.34
C PRO A 20 -3.09 -21.79 -12.46
N ALA A 21 -3.34 -22.01 -11.17
CA ALA A 21 -3.67 -20.97 -10.19
C ALA A 21 -2.53 -19.97 -9.95
N HIS A 22 -1.31 -20.29 -10.38
CA HIS A 22 -0.13 -19.43 -10.22
C HIS A 22 0.19 -18.61 -11.47
N VAL A 23 -0.61 -18.71 -12.52
CA VAL A 23 -0.61 -17.74 -13.62
C VAL A 23 -1.36 -16.50 -13.14
N VAL A 24 -0.59 -15.49 -12.75
CA VAL A 24 -1.09 -14.29 -12.07
C VAL A 24 -0.73 -13.03 -12.84
N ARG A 25 -1.45 -11.94 -12.55
CA ARG A 25 -1.10 -10.61 -13.06
C ARG A 25 0.04 -10.02 -12.23
N CYS A 26 1.07 -9.51 -12.90
CA CYS A 26 2.18 -8.80 -12.30
C CYS A 26 2.38 -7.43 -12.96
N CYS A 27 2.51 -6.39 -12.15
CA CYS A 27 2.91 -5.05 -12.53
C CYS A 27 4.42 -5.03 -12.73
N TYR A 28 4.88 -5.26 -13.96
CA TYR A 28 6.30 -5.32 -14.30
C TYR A 28 6.94 -3.92 -14.26
N ARG A 29 6.21 -2.90 -14.72
CA ARG A 29 6.57 -1.48 -14.63
C ARG A 29 5.33 -0.66 -14.31
N PRO A 30 5.47 0.62 -13.90
CA PRO A 30 4.32 1.49 -13.74
C PRO A 30 3.43 1.47 -14.99
N PHE A 31 2.17 1.08 -14.81
CA PHE A 31 1.15 0.95 -15.86
C PHE A 31 1.37 -0.18 -16.90
N ASP A 32 2.34 -1.07 -16.70
CA ASP A 32 2.59 -2.25 -17.53
C ASP A 32 2.27 -3.53 -16.74
N VAL A 33 1.08 -4.09 -16.97
CA VAL A 33 0.59 -5.30 -16.31
C VAL A 33 0.68 -6.48 -17.25
N ARG A 34 1.48 -7.47 -16.87
CA ARG A 34 1.76 -8.68 -17.65
C ARG A 34 1.27 -9.92 -16.92
N TRP A 35 1.20 -11.04 -17.64
CA TRP A 35 1.02 -12.35 -17.04
C TRP A 35 2.38 -12.88 -16.58
N LEU A 36 2.39 -13.46 -15.38
CA LEU A 36 3.55 -14.04 -14.73
C LEU A 36 3.15 -15.43 -14.23
N TYR A 37 3.99 -16.43 -14.42
CA TYR A 37 3.88 -17.69 -13.70
C TYR A 37 4.72 -17.60 -12.43
N TRP A 38 4.07 -17.63 -11.27
CA TRP A 38 4.74 -17.67 -9.98
C TRP A 38 5.01 -19.13 -9.58
N GLU A 39 6.25 -19.45 -9.22
CA GLU A 39 6.62 -20.81 -8.87
C GLU A 39 7.03 -20.86 -7.37
N PRO A 40 6.36 -21.70 -6.55
CA PRO A 40 6.51 -21.69 -5.09
C PRO A 40 7.73 -22.46 -4.55
N GLU A 41 8.24 -23.45 -5.28
CA GLU A 41 9.22 -24.43 -4.75
C GLU A 41 10.66 -24.07 -5.10
N THR A 42 10.88 -23.63 -6.33
CA THR A 42 12.17 -23.34 -6.97
C THR A 42 12.32 -21.84 -7.25
N LYS A 43 13.44 -21.47 -7.88
CA LYS A 43 13.75 -20.08 -8.29
C LYS A 43 13.67 -19.95 -9.81
N LEU A 44 12.50 -20.26 -10.38
CA LEU A 44 12.33 -20.26 -11.83
C LEU A 44 12.63 -18.91 -12.48
N LEU A 45 12.18 -17.81 -11.85
CA LEU A 45 12.37 -16.45 -12.36
C LEU A 45 13.27 -15.62 -11.43
N ASP A 46 12.96 -15.62 -10.14
CA ASP A 46 13.71 -14.95 -9.08
C ASP A 46 13.43 -15.70 -7.77
N GLU A 47 13.86 -15.14 -6.64
CA GLU A 47 13.48 -15.60 -5.31
C GLU A 47 11.95 -15.76 -5.21
N LYS A 48 11.50 -16.90 -4.67
CA LYS A 48 10.07 -17.26 -4.62
C LYS A 48 9.20 -16.25 -3.90
N ARG A 49 9.74 -15.52 -2.92
CA ARG A 49 9.01 -14.57 -2.06
C ARG A 49 7.67 -15.16 -1.58
N SER A 50 7.71 -16.36 -0.99
CA SER A 50 6.53 -17.08 -0.51
C SER A 50 5.68 -16.29 0.49
N ASP A 51 6.27 -15.33 1.20
CA ASP A 51 5.56 -14.47 2.14
C ASP A 51 4.82 -13.31 1.45
N TYR A 52 5.20 -12.95 0.22
CA TYR A 52 4.61 -11.86 -0.55
C TYR A 52 3.39 -12.32 -1.34
N PHE A 53 3.46 -13.48 -1.98
CA PHE A 53 2.37 -13.99 -2.83
C PHE A 53 1.02 -14.07 -2.09
N PRO A 54 0.94 -14.54 -0.83
CA PRO A 54 -0.30 -14.54 -0.08
C PRO A 54 -0.81 -13.15 0.30
N GLN A 55 -0.01 -12.09 0.19
CA GLN A 55 -0.47 -10.75 0.54
C GLN A 55 -1.20 -10.08 -0.64
N VAL A 56 -1.15 -10.67 -1.85
CA VAL A 56 -1.88 -10.22 -3.03
C VAL A 56 -3.18 -11.00 -3.16
N PHE A 57 -4.29 -10.33 -2.84
CA PHE A 57 -5.64 -10.89 -2.90
C PHE A 57 -6.66 -9.83 -3.27
N GLU A 58 -7.84 -10.27 -3.71
CA GLU A 58 -8.90 -9.39 -4.17
C GLU A 58 -9.28 -8.37 -3.08
N GLY A 59 -9.29 -7.08 -3.44
CA GLY A 59 -9.58 -5.99 -2.52
C GLY A 59 -8.37 -5.43 -1.76
N ASN A 60 -7.19 -6.08 -1.78
CA ASN A 60 -5.98 -5.49 -1.21
C ASN A 60 -5.31 -4.53 -2.19
N ILE A 61 -4.77 -3.43 -1.68
CA ILE A 61 -4.04 -2.42 -2.45
C ILE A 61 -2.72 -2.10 -1.77
N TRP A 62 -1.75 -1.72 -2.58
CA TRP A 62 -0.37 -1.50 -2.16
C TRP A 62 0.11 -0.15 -2.66
N ILE A 63 0.92 0.52 -1.85
CA ILE A 63 1.60 1.77 -2.23
C ILE A 63 3.10 1.54 -2.26
N GLU A 64 3.74 2.00 -3.33
CA GLU A 64 5.18 1.95 -3.53
C GLU A 64 5.84 3.15 -2.87
N ALA A 65 6.92 2.89 -2.14
CA ALA A 65 7.84 3.90 -1.68
C ALA A 65 9.26 3.33 -1.58
N ARG A 66 10.22 4.24 -1.39
CA ARG A 66 11.63 3.90 -1.16
C ARG A 66 12.17 4.67 0.01
N GLN A 67 13.15 4.07 0.69
CA GLN A 67 13.86 4.74 1.77
C GLN A 67 14.65 5.95 1.26
N LYS A 68 15.27 5.84 0.08
CA LYS A 68 16.06 6.95 -0.48
C LYS A 68 15.62 7.21 -1.90
N GLN A 69 15.22 8.46 -2.17
CA GLN A 69 15.05 8.92 -3.53
C GLN A 69 16.41 9.27 -4.13
N THR A 70 16.87 8.46 -5.09
CA THR A 70 18.14 8.68 -5.79
C THR A 70 18.04 9.67 -6.93
N GLN A 71 16.83 9.88 -7.48
CA GLN A 71 16.61 10.83 -8.56
C GLN A 71 16.39 12.26 -8.03
N GLU A 72 16.67 13.26 -8.86
CA GLU A 72 16.48 14.67 -8.51
C GLU A 72 15.00 15.01 -8.27
N LYS A 73 14.09 14.44 -9.06
CA LYS A 73 12.64 14.63 -8.94
C LYS A 73 12.00 13.44 -8.24
N PHE A 74 11.12 13.73 -7.28
CA PHE A 74 10.34 12.69 -6.61
C PHE A 74 9.22 12.16 -7.53
N ASP A 75 9.25 10.86 -7.79
CA ASP A 75 8.39 10.12 -8.71
C ASP A 75 7.76 8.85 -8.08
N ARG A 76 7.77 8.73 -6.75
CA ARG A 76 7.25 7.57 -6.01
C ARG A 76 5.79 7.76 -5.58
N GLY A 77 5.22 6.73 -4.95
CA GLY A 77 3.81 6.69 -4.57
C GLY A 77 2.94 6.04 -5.64
N PHE A 78 3.50 5.14 -6.45
CA PHE A 78 2.70 4.30 -7.33
C PHE A 78 1.81 3.37 -6.49
N PHE A 79 0.65 2.98 -7.00
CA PHE A 79 -0.20 2.01 -6.31
C PHE A 79 -0.63 0.87 -7.24
N THR A 80 -0.82 -0.30 -6.66
CA THR A 80 -1.19 -1.52 -7.40
C THR A 80 -2.02 -2.46 -6.53
N ARG A 81 -2.74 -3.36 -7.18
CA ARG A 81 -3.44 -4.50 -6.56
C ARG A 81 -2.87 -5.85 -6.98
N TYR A 82 -1.87 -5.82 -7.85
CA TYR A 82 -1.21 -6.98 -8.42
C TYR A 82 0.15 -7.17 -7.74
N LEU A 83 0.74 -8.35 -7.91
CA LEU A 83 2.17 -8.52 -7.66
C LEU A 83 2.93 -7.44 -8.42
N ALA A 84 3.99 -6.91 -7.84
CA ALA A 84 4.76 -5.87 -8.47
C ALA A 84 6.24 -6.20 -8.41
N ASP A 85 6.89 -5.94 -9.54
CA ASP A 85 8.33 -5.98 -9.65
C ASP A 85 8.93 -4.64 -9.21
N ASN A 86 10.25 -4.60 -9.19
CA ASN A 86 11.00 -3.42 -8.91
C ASN A 86 10.88 -2.35 -10.01
N PHE A 87 10.48 -1.14 -9.64
CA PHE A 87 10.31 -0.02 -10.58
C PHE A 87 11.59 0.78 -10.80
N GLY A 88 12.37 0.39 -11.81
CA GLY A 88 13.56 1.15 -12.22
C GLY A 88 14.81 0.84 -11.40
N ASN A 89 15.76 1.79 -11.36
CA ASN A 89 17.06 1.57 -10.73
C ASN A 89 16.97 1.72 -9.21
N GLY A 90 17.39 0.70 -8.44
CA GLY A 90 17.25 0.61 -6.98
C GLY A 90 15.99 -0.15 -6.55
N LEU A 91 15.85 -0.53 -5.28
CA LEU A 91 14.78 -1.41 -4.79
C LEU A 91 13.50 -0.65 -4.41
N SER A 92 12.36 -1.10 -4.93
CA SER A 92 11.02 -0.60 -4.60
C SER A 92 10.45 -1.40 -3.44
N THR A 93 9.81 -0.72 -2.48
CA THR A 93 9.12 -1.38 -1.37
C THR A 93 7.64 -1.07 -1.47
N PHE A 94 6.81 -2.11 -1.36
CA PHE A 94 5.37 -1.99 -1.43
C PHE A 94 4.79 -2.21 -0.04
N PHE A 95 3.93 -1.28 0.38
CA PHE A 95 3.24 -1.33 1.66
C PHE A 95 1.77 -1.65 1.42
N PRO A 96 1.27 -2.80 1.89
CA PRO A 96 -0.12 -3.19 1.70
C PRO A 96 -1.03 -2.42 2.65
N LEU A 97 -2.29 -2.22 2.24
CA LEU A 97 -3.37 -1.75 3.11
C LEU A 97 -3.72 -2.80 4.18
N HIS A 98 -3.77 -4.08 3.78
CA HIS A 98 -4.10 -5.19 4.66
C HIS A 98 -2.99 -6.25 4.66
N LEU A 99 -2.76 -6.85 5.81
CA LEU A 99 -1.94 -8.05 5.98
C LEU A 99 -2.86 -9.26 6.13
N ARG A 100 -2.56 -10.33 5.40
CA ARG A 100 -3.22 -11.63 5.55
C ARG A 100 -2.36 -12.54 6.41
N SER A 101 -2.94 -13.10 7.46
CA SER A 101 -2.37 -14.19 8.23
C SER A 101 -3.10 -15.49 7.87
N ASP A 102 -2.36 -16.57 7.77
CA ASP A 102 -2.89 -17.92 7.55
C ASP A 102 -3.31 -18.62 8.86
N GLY A 103 -3.11 -17.95 10.00
CA GLY A 103 -3.40 -18.50 11.32
C GLY A 103 -2.39 -19.55 11.78
N SER A 104 -1.22 -19.64 11.13
CA SER A 104 -0.14 -20.55 11.53
C SER A 104 0.51 -20.14 12.86
N SER A 105 0.41 -18.86 13.23
CA SER A 105 0.87 -18.34 14.52
C SER A 105 -0.23 -18.44 15.57
N LEU A 106 0.11 -18.97 16.76
CA LEU A 106 -0.80 -19.03 17.92
C LEU A 106 -1.39 -17.68 18.34
N LEU A 107 -0.70 -16.57 17.98
CA LEU A 107 -1.07 -15.21 18.36
C LEU A 107 -1.90 -14.48 17.28
N GLU A 108 -2.03 -15.04 16.07
CA GLU A 108 -2.73 -14.38 14.98
C GLU A 108 -3.87 -15.26 14.44
N ALA A 109 -5.09 -14.74 14.46
CA ALA A 109 -6.20 -15.40 13.79
C ALA A 109 -6.02 -15.35 12.26
N ALA A 110 -6.44 -16.42 11.59
CA ALA A 110 -6.49 -16.45 10.14
C ALA A 110 -7.42 -15.35 9.60
N GLY A 111 -6.98 -14.64 8.57
CA GLY A 111 -7.77 -13.57 7.95
C GLY A 111 -6.96 -12.35 7.55
N ALA A 112 -7.65 -11.35 7.01
CA ALA A 112 -7.06 -10.06 6.65
C ALA A 112 -7.27 -9.04 7.79
N ARG A 113 -6.20 -8.34 8.16
CA ARG A 113 -6.21 -7.24 9.13
C ARG A 113 -5.58 -5.98 8.55
N PRO A 114 -5.96 -4.77 9.00
CA PRO A 114 -5.30 -3.54 8.57
C PRO A 114 -3.81 -3.55 8.90
N ASN A 115 -2.97 -3.09 7.97
CA ASN A 115 -1.54 -2.91 8.15
C ASN A 115 -1.25 -1.59 8.88
N LEU A 116 -1.67 -1.51 10.15
CA LEU A 116 -1.56 -0.31 10.96
C LEU A 116 -0.83 -0.62 12.27
N SER A 117 -0.07 0.36 12.76
CA SER A 117 0.39 0.36 14.14
C SER A 117 -0.76 0.68 15.09
N GLU A 118 -0.62 0.30 16.36
CA GLU A 118 -1.62 0.63 17.39
C GLU A 118 -1.89 2.13 17.49
N ALA A 119 -0.85 2.95 17.38
CA ALA A 119 -0.96 4.40 17.42
C ALA A 119 -1.76 4.96 16.23
N ALA A 120 -1.56 4.41 15.03
CA ALA A 120 -2.34 4.77 13.85
C ALA A 120 -3.81 4.32 13.99
N GLY A 121 -4.05 3.11 14.50
CA GLY A 121 -5.40 2.62 14.80
C GLY A 121 -6.15 3.50 15.79
N ALA A 122 -5.50 3.89 16.90
CA ALA A 122 -6.09 4.79 17.90
C ALA A 122 -6.39 6.19 17.33
N TYR A 123 -5.53 6.69 16.45
CA TYR A 123 -5.75 7.96 15.76
C TYR A 123 -6.99 7.91 14.85
N LEU A 124 -7.15 6.83 14.07
CA LEU A 124 -8.31 6.67 13.20
C LEU A 124 -9.61 6.48 13.98
N ALA A 125 -9.58 5.67 15.04
CA ALA A 125 -10.74 5.48 15.92
C ALA A 125 -11.24 6.82 16.51
N ARG A 126 -10.32 7.71 16.91
CA ARG A 126 -10.66 9.04 17.42
C ARG A 126 -11.34 9.94 16.37
N LEU A 127 -10.99 9.77 15.10
CA LEU A 127 -11.57 10.51 13.98
C LEU A 127 -12.82 9.84 13.39
N GLY A 128 -13.14 8.61 13.83
CA GLY A 128 -14.15 7.75 13.21
C GLY A 128 -13.82 7.47 11.74
N ALA A 129 -12.54 7.34 11.41
CA ALA A 129 -12.04 7.13 10.05
C ALA A 129 -11.60 5.68 9.83
N GLU A 130 -11.58 5.26 8.57
CA GLU A 130 -11.23 3.89 8.20
C GLU A 130 -9.76 3.78 7.75
N PRO A 131 -9.13 2.59 7.80
CA PRO A 131 -7.77 2.37 7.32
C PRO A 131 -7.52 2.86 5.89
N GLU A 132 -8.50 2.71 5.00
CA GLU A 132 -8.43 3.23 3.63
C GLU A 132 -8.32 4.75 3.59
N ASP A 133 -8.93 5.47 4.54
CA ASP A 133 -8.85 6.93 4.57
C ASP A 133 -7.39 7.36 4.81
N LEU A 134 -6.69 6.67 5.70
CA LEU A 134 -5.27 6.91 5.95
C LEU A 134 -4.40 6.53 4.75
N PHE A 135 -4.67 5.38 4.13
CA PHE A 135 -3.92 4.91 2.97
C PHE A 135 -4.04 5.89 1.79
N TYR A 136 -5.26 6.33 1.48
CA TYR A 136 -5.48 7.28 0.40
C TYR A 136 -5.01 8.69 0.75
N HIS A 137 -5.02 9.08 2.02
CA HIS A 137 -4.36 10.31 2.47
C HIS A 137 -2.86 10.27 2.20
N ALA A 138 -2.18 9.17 2.57
CA ALA A 138 -0.76 8.99 2.28
C ALA A 138 -0.49 9.06 0.77
N LEU A 139 -1.30 8.39 -0.05
CA LEU A 139 -1.20 8.45 -1.50
C LEU A 139 -1.37 9.89 -2.02
N ALA A 140 -2.41 10.61 -1.56
CA ALA A 140 -2.66 11.98 -1.98
C ALA A 140 -1.49 12.93 -1.62
N VAL A 141 -0.97 12.82 -0.40
CA VAL A 141 0.17 13.64 0.05
C VAL A 141 1.43 13.35 -0.75
N LEU A 142 1.74 12.07 -1.02
CA LEU A 142 2.89 11.69 -1.85
C LEU A 142 2.78 12.21 -3.29
N HIS A 143 1.59 12.52 -3.78
CA HIS A 143 1.36 13.14 -5.10
C HIS A 143 1.20 14.67 -5.06
N ALA A 144 1.16 15.29 -3.88
CA ALA A 144 1.07 16.74 -3.75
C ALA A 144 2.41 17.41 -4.10
N SER A 145 2.39 18.34 -5.06
CA SER A 145 3.59 19.08 -5.49
C SER A 145 4.22 19.88 -4.35
N ALA A 146 3.40 20.56 -3.55
CA ALA A 146 3.85 21.32 -2.38
C ALA A 146 4.64 20.43 -1.41
N TYR A 147 4.09 19.26 -1.05
CA TYR A 147 4.77 18.29 -0.19
C TYR A 147 6.12 17.86 -0.77
N ARG A 148 6.17 17.50 -2.06
CA ARG A 148 7.42 17.07 -2.72
C ARG A 148 8.48 18.17 -2.74
N SER A 149 8.08 19.41 -3.01
CA SER A 149 8.99 20.55 -3.07
C SER A 149 9.53 20.93 -1.69
N GLU A 150 8.65 21.04 -0.70
CA GLU A 150 9.02 21.44 0.67
C GLU A 150 9.88 20.37 1.38
N ASN A 151 9.71 19.09 1.01
CA ASN A 151 10.41 17.97 1.65
C ASN A 151 11.50 17.34 0.75
N ALA A 152 11.90 17.99 -0.36
CA ALA A 152 12.83 17.43 -1.34
C ALA A 152 14.19 17.00 -0.76
N GLY A 153 14.67 17.71 0.27
CA GLY A 153 15.88 17.33 1.01
C GLY A 153 15.70 16.03 1.79
N ALA A 154 14.65 15.96 2.63
CA ALA A 154 14.38 14.80 3.48
C ALA A 154 14.07 13.54 2.67
N LEU A 155 13.28 13.65 1.60
CA LEU A 155 12.90 12.54 0.73
C LEU A 155 14.10 11.87 0.03
N ARG A 156 15.23 12.57 -0.13
CA ARG A 156 16.47 12.01 -0.69
C ARG A 156 17.26 11.19 0.33
N GLN A 157 17.04 11.43 1.61
CA GLN A 157 17.84 10.84 2.68
C GLN A 157 17.13 9.67 3.37
N GLU A 158 15.81 9.74 3.48
CA GLU A 158 15.04 8.81 4.30
C GLU A 158 13.58 8.65 3.82
N TRP A 159 12.91 7.62 4.35
CA TRP A 159 11.50 7.30 4.06
C TRP A 159 10.59 8.54 4.12
N PRO A 160 9.63 8.67 3.17
CA PRO A 160 8.64 9.74 3.22
C PRO A 160 7.91 9.79 4.56
N ARG A 161 7.86 10.98 5.17
CA ARG A 161 7.08 11.23 6.39
C ARG A 161 5.82 11.98 6.00
N VAL A 162 4.69 11.29 6.04
CA VAL A 162 3.38 11.86 5.66
C VAL A 162 2.81 12.64 6.85
N PRO A 163 2.59 13.96 6.76
CA PRO A 163 1.89 14.72 7.78
C PRO A 163 0.46 14.22 7.96
N LEU A 164 0.04 14.07 9.22
CA LEU A 164 -1.29 13.64 9.60
C LEU A 164 -2.08 14.83 10.19
N PRO A 165 -3.32 15.10 9.71
CA PRO A 165 -4.14 16.19 10.23
C PRO A 165 -4.38 16.08 11.74
N GLY A 166 -4.05 17.12 12.50
CA GLY A 166 -4.24 17.12 13.95
C GLY A 166 -3.37 16.09 14.70
N TRP A 167 -2.36 15.52 14.05
CA TRP A 167 -1.36 14.69 14.73
C TRP A 167 -0.35 15.58 15.46
N GLY A 168 -0.04 15.25 16.71
CA GLY A 168 0.88 16.03 17.55
C GLY A 168 0.18 17.05 18.47
N VAL A 169 -0.84 17.78 18.02
CA VAL A 169 -1.61 18.71 18.89
C VAL A 169 -2.28 17.98 20.07
N ASP A 170 -2.80 16.76 19.84
CA ASP A 170 -3.38 15.93 20.90
C ASP A 170 -2.34 15.08 21.68
N ALA A 171 -1.14 14.86 21.12
CA ALA A 171 -0.09 14.08 21.78
C ALA A 171 0.74 14.96 22.74
N ALA A 172 0.89 16.24 22.42
CA ALA A 172 1.47 17.25 23.30
C ALA A 172 0.51 17.63 24.45
N SER A 173 -0.81 17.67 24.20
CA SER A 173 -1.81 17.99 25.24
C SER A 173 -1.95 16.92 26.32
N ARG A 174 -1.52 15.68 26.08
CA ARG A 174 -1.40 14.65 27.14
C ARG A 174 -0.28 14.90 28.15
N ARG A 175 0.66 15.81 27.88
CA ARG A 175 1.68 16.23 28.87
C ARG A 175 1.24 17.45 29.69
N VAL A 176 0.16 18.11 29.30
CA VAL A 176 -0.36 19.31 29.97
C VAL A 176 -1.86 19.14 30.13
N SER A 177 -2.28 18.51 31.23
CA SER A 177 -3.66 18.60 31.69
C SER A 177 -3.70 18.76 33.20
N ASP A 178 -3.30 19.95 33.67
CA ASP A 178 -3.94 20.58 34.82
C ASP A 178 -4.78 21.74 34.29
N GLY A 179 -6.10 21.56 34.31
CA GLY A 179 -7.08 22.65 34.32
C GLY A 179 -7.47 23.31 32.97
N VAL A 180 -8.79 23.43 32.81
CA VAL A 180 -9.55 24.38 31.97
C VAL A 180 -9.99 23.92 30.56
N ASP A 181 -11.31 23.69 30.45
CA ASP A 181 -12.21 23.78 29.28
C ASP A 181 -11.64 23.59 27.86
N ALA A 182 -11.51 22.33 27.41
CA ALA A 182 -11.02 21.96 26.08
C ALA A 182 -12.05 21.20 25.19
N THR A 183 -13.35 21.22 25.50
CA THR A 183 -14.34 20.32 24.86
C THR A 183 -14.90 20.81 23.51
N SER A 184 -14.94 22.13 23.24
CA SER A 184 -15.47 22.66 21.96
C SER A 184 -14.40 22.78 20.87
N SER A 185 -13.23 23.33 21.21
CA SER A 185 -12.08 23.51 20.30
C SER A 185 -11.55 22.16 19.80
N SER A 186 -11.39 21.18 20.71
CA SER A 186 -10.94 19.83 20.33
C SER A 186 -11.93 19.09 19.41
N ARG A 187 -13.24 19.36 19.52
CA ARG A 187 -14.27 18.80 18.62
C ARG A 187 -14.27 19.44 17.24
N SER A 188 -13.91 20.72 17.11
CA SER A 188 -13.75 21.38 15.81
C SER A 188 -12.53 20.83 15.08
N THR A 189 -11.37 20.82 15.75
CA THR A 189 -10.10 20.31 15.19
C THR A 189 -10.21 18.84 14.77
N ARG A 190 -10.92 18.00 15.54
CA ARG A 190 -11.19 16.61 15.15
C ARG A 190 -12.08 16.50 13.92
N ARG A 191 -13.10 17.34 13.79
CA ARG A 191 -13.97 17.36 12.59
C ARG A 191 -13.20 17.80 11.35
N ASP A 192 -12.32 18.79 11.49
CA ASP A 192 -11.49 19.29 10.38
C ASP A 192 -10.40 18.27 9.97
N ALA A 193 -9.83 17.55 10.93
CA ALA A 193 -8.90 16.46 10.67
C ALA A 193 -9.59 15.28 9.95
N ALA A 194 -10.77 14.87 10.43
CA ALA A 194 -11.55 13.81 9.81
C ALA A 194 -12.04 14.19 8.40
N SER A 195 -12.46 15.44 8.20
CA SER A 195 -12.90 15.93 6.89
C SER A 195 -11.74 15.96 5.89
N THR A 196 -10.56 16.42 6.31
CA THR A 196 -9.35 16.43 5.47
C THR A 196 -8.95 15.02 5.04
N LEU A 197 -8.90 14.07 5.98
CA LEU A 197 -8.56 12.68 5.69
C LEU A 197 -9.54 12.05 4.69
N ARG A 198 -10.85 12.24 4.92
CA ARG A 198 -11.90 11.71 4.04
C ARG A 198 -11.95 12.42 2.69
N ALA A 199 -11.65 13.71 2.61
CA ALA A 199 -11.60 14.46 1.36
C ALA A 199 -10.52 13.90 0.42
N SER A 200 -9.32 13.64 0.97
CA SER A 200 -8.24 12.95 0.27
C SER A 200 -8.70 11.55 -0.21
N ALA A 201 -9.40 10.81 0.64
CA ALA A 201 -9.90 9.46 0.30
C ALA A 201 -11.03 9.44 -0.74
N ALA A 202 -11.94 10.41 -0.71
CA ALA A 202 -13.11 10.45 -1.57
C ALA A 202 -12.77 10.56 -3.07
N ALA A 203 -11.68 11.27 -3.41
CA ALA A 203 -11.18 11.34 -4.77
C ALA A 203 -10.77 9.95 -5.30
N TRP A 204 -10.12 9.15 -4.45
CA TRP A 204 -9.63 7.82 -4.79
C TRP A 204 -10.72 6.74 -4.77
N ARG A 205 -11.64 6.78 -3.79
CA ARG A 205 -12.78 5.84 -3.71
C ARG A 205 -13.70 5.92 -4.94
N ARG A 206 -13.88 7.11 -5.52
CA ARG A 206 -14.66 7.28 -6.77
C ARG A 206 -14.01 6.57 -7.97
N CYS A 207 -12.67 6.60 -8.05
CA CYS A 207 -11.92 5.96 -9.13
C CYS A 207 -11.83 4.43 -8.99
N SER A 208 -11.73 3.92 -7.75
CA SER A 208 -11.69 2.47 -7.49
C SER A 208 -13.05 1.79 -7.71
N THR A 209 -14.15 2.44 -7.31
CA THR A 209 -15.51 1.90 -7.48
C THR A 209 -15.94 1.88 -8.95
N ALA A 210 -15.53 2.89 -9.74
CA ALA A 210 -15.80 2.94 -11.17
C ALA A 210 -15.12 1.80 -11.95
N ARG A 211 -13.93 1.34 -11.52
CA ARG A 211 -13.19 0.25 -12.19
C ARG A 211 -13.62 -1.16 -11.81
N ARG A 212 -14.39 -1.35 -10.72
CA ARG A 212 -15.04 -2.65 -10.43
C ARG A 212 -16.12 -3.02 -11.46
N ARG A 213 -16.54 -2.06 -12.31
CA ARG A 213 -17.55 -2.24 -13.36
C ARG A 213 -16.99 -2.43 -14.77
N CYS A 214 -15.67 -2.32 -14.96
CA CYS A 214 -15.05 -2.63 -16.25
C CYS A 214 -14.63 -4.10 -16.25
N PRO A 215 -15.16 -4.94 -17.14
CA PRO A 215 -14.54 -6.22 -17.44
C PRO A 215 -13.14 -5.95 -18.01
N ALA A 216 -12.14 -6.67 -17.51
CA ALA A 216 -10.78 -6.66 -18.03
C ALA A 216 -10.64 -7.64 -19.19
#